data_AF-A0A645CQX4-F1
#
_entry.id   AF-A0A645CQX4-F1
#
_cell.length_a   1.000
_cell.length_b   1.000
_cell.length_c   1.000
_cell.angle_alpha   90.00
_cell.angle_beta   90.00
_cell.angle_gamma   90.00
#
_symmetry.space_group_name_H-M   'P 1'
#
loop_
_entity.id
_entity.type
_entity.pdbx_description
1 polymer ?
#
loop_
_entity_poly.entity_id
_entity_poly.type
_entity_poly.pdbx_seq_one_letter_code
_entity_poly.pdbx_strand_id
1 'polypeptide(L)' 'MPTVAGNIDLVQIAKGCGYRRAVSVQTPEELIGELKAAKSGQELSFIEAKCAIGARDDLGRPTTTPKENKEAFMKFLQRI' A
#
# COMPACT_ATOMS: atom_id res chain seq x y z
N MET A 1 -0.48 -12.34 -12.79
CA MET A 1 0.69 -11.86 -13.57
C MET A 1 1.50 -10.96 -12.65
N PRO A 2 2.78 -11.23 -12.37
CA PRO A 2 3.60 -10.34 -11.55
C PRO A 2 3.77 -9.00 -12.27
N THR A 3 3.64 -7.88 -11.55
CA THR A 3 3.91 -6.54 -12.09
C THR A 3 5.42 -6.27 -12.10
N VAL A 4 5.85 -5.18 -12.74
CA VAL A 4 7.27 -4.74 -12.75
C VAL A 4 7.78 -4.32 -11.37
N ALA A 5 6.90 -4.19 -10.36
CA ALA A 5 7.26 -3.73 -9.02
C ALA A 5 8.39 -4.53 -8.37
N GLY A 6 8.50 -5.84 -8.67
CA GLY A 6 9.59 -6.68 -8.16
C GLY A 6 11.00 -6.30 -8.66
N ASN A 7 11.09 -5.54 -9.76
CA ASN A 7 12.34 -5.12 -10.39
C ASN A 7 12.70 -3.66 -10.08
N ILE A 8 11.90 -2.97 -9.26
CA ILE A 8 12.06 -1.55 -8.96
C ILE A 8 12.55 -1.41 -7.53
N ASP A 9 13.61 -0.62 -7.33
CA ASP A 9 14.04 -0.20 -6.00
C ASP A 9 13.23 1.04 -5.56
N LEU A 10 12.08 0.78 -4.94
CA LEU A 10 11.18 1.84 -4.45
C LEU A 10 11.82 2.67 -3.33
N VAL A 11 12.73 2.08 -2.54
CA VAL A 11 13.42 2.79 -1.47
C VAL A 11 14.36 3.84 -2.05
N GLN A 12 15.13 3.51 -3.09
CA GLN A 12 16.02 4.46 -3.74
C GLN A 12 15.26 5.55 -4.49
N ILE A 13 14.13 5.21 -5.13
CA ILE A 13 13.27 6.22 -5.74
C ILE A 13 12.76 7.21 -4.70
N ALA A 14 12.26 6.72 -3.56
CA ALA A 14 11.79 7.59 -2.49
C ALA A 14 12.90 8.53 -1.96
N LYS A 15 14.12 8.01 -1.77
CA LYS A 15 15.29 8.85 -1.41
C LYS A 15 15.57 9.90 -2.47
N GLY A 16 15.55 9.53 -3.75
CA GLY A 16 15.73 10.46 -4.87
C GLY A 16 14.65 11.55 -4.95
N CYS A 17 13.44 11.27 -4.43
CA CYS A 17 12.35 12.24 -4.30
C CYS A 17 12.43 13.11 -3.04
N GLY A 18 13.47 12.96 -2.21
CA GLY A 18 13.70 13.80 -1.02
C GLY A 18 13.07 13.28 0.28
N TYR A 19 12.61 12.01 0.30
CA TYR A 19 12.21 11.37 1.56
C TYR A 19 13.46 11.14 2.41
N ARG A 20 13.50 11.75 3.61
CA ARG A 20 14.66 11.65 4.52
C ARG A 20 14.83 10.24 5.06
N ARG A 21 13.70 9.55 5.27
CA ARG A 21 13.66 8.15 5.68
C ARG A 21 12.96 7.34 4.61
N ALA A 22 13.62 6.29 4.13
CA ALA A 22 13.02 5.32 3.22
C ALA A 22 13.56 3.93 3.55
N VAL A 23 12.67 2.99 3.84
CA VAL A 23 13.01 1.64 4.31
C VAL A 23 12.13 0.59 3.64
N SER A 24 12.61 -0.65 3.59
CA SER A 24 11.85 -1.83 3.16
C SER A 24 11.77 -2.79 4.33
N VAL A 25 10.58 -3.30 4.63
CA VAL A 25 10.30 -4.20 5.75
C VAL A 25 9.64 -5.48 5.25
N GLN A 26 9.96 -6.61 5.87
CA GLN A 26 9.45 -7.94 5.49
C GLN A 26 8.65 -8.61 6.61
N THR A 27 8.76 -8.12 7.85
CA THR A 27 8.06 -8.70 9.00
C THR A 27 7.08 -7.72 9.65
N PRO A 28 6.01 -8.21 10.30
CA PRO A 28 5.11 -7.36 11.08
C PRO A 28 5.84 -6.57 12.17
N GLU A 29 6.85 -7.16 12.80
CA GLU A 29 7.63 -6.53 13.87
C GLU A 29 8.45 -5.35 13.34
N GLU A 30 9.13 -5.51 12.20
CA GLU A 30 9.83 -4.43 11.51
C GLU A 30 8.87 -3.31 11.11
N LEU A 31 7.70 -3.66 10.56
CA LEU A 31 6.69 -2.68 10.17
C LEU A 31 6.20 -1.87 11.38
N ILE A 32 5.90 -2.53 12.51
CA ILE A 32 5.49 -1.85 13.74
C ILE A 32 6.61 -0.92 14.25
N GLY A 33 7.86 -1.36 14.20
CA GLY A 33 9.02 -0.54 14.60
C GLY A 33 9.16 0.71 13.74
N GLU A 34 9.13 0.55 12.43
CA GLU A 34 9.27 1.66 11.47
C GLU A 34 8.08 2.62 11.51
N LEU A 35 6.86 2.13 11.73
CA LEU A 35 5.69 2.99 11.93
C LEU A 35 5.82 3.84 13.19
N LYS A 36 6.34 3.29 14.29
CA LYS A 36 6.59 4.07 15.52
C LYS A 36 7.66 5.13 15.28
N ALA A 37 8.75 4.77 14.60
CA ALA A 37 9.83 5.69 14.26
C ALA A 37 9.38 6.81 13.31
N ALA A 38 8.59 6.48 12.29
CA ALA A 38 8.02 7.47 11.37
C ALA A 38 7.06 8.43 12.10
N LYS A 39 6.25 7.91 13.03
CA LYS A 39 5.33 8.72 13.83
C LYS A 39 6.05 9.70 14.77
N SER A 40 7.20 9.30 15.35
CA SER A 40 7.97 10.16 16.25
C SER A 40 8.94 11.10 15.52
N GLY A 41 9.43 10.71 14.34
CA GLY A 41 10.53 11.37 13.63
C GLY A 41 10.21 12.73 13.00
N GLN A 42 8.93 13.14 12.93
CA GLN A 42 8.48 14.39 12.29
C GLN A 42 9.13 14.67 10.92
N GLU A 43 9.40 13.61 10.16
CA GLU A 43 10.04 13.68 8.86
C GLU A 43 9.28 12.87 7.82
N LEU A 44 9.36 13.30 6.57
CA LEU A 44 8.74 12.61 5.46
C LEU A 44 9.41 11.23 5.31
N SER A 45 8.61 10.18 5.55
CA SER A 45 9.07 8.79 5.65
C SER A 45 8.35 7.91 4.63
N PHE A 46 9.10 7.07 3.94
CA PHE A 46 8.61 6.04 3.04
C PHE A 46 8.89 4.66 3.64
N ILE A 47 7.88 3.79 3.68
CA ILE A 47 8.01 2.42 4.17
C ILE A 47 7.43 1.49 3.11
N GLU A 48 8.28 0.70 2.47
CA GLU A 48 7.87 -0.40 1.59
C GLU A 48 7.62 -1.65 2.44
N ALA A 49 6.35 -2.03 2.61
CA ALA A 49 6.00 -3.29 3.27
C ALA A 49 5.90 -4.42 2.24
N LYS A 50 6.82 -5.39 2.29
CA LYS A 50 6.76 -6.58 1.44
C LYS A 50 5.69 -7.53 1.99
N CYS A 51 4.76 -7.93 1.13
CA CYS A 51 3.73 -8.91 1.45
C CYS A 51 3.98 -10.20 0.66
N ALA A 52 3.70 -11.34 1.29
CA ALA A 52 3.75 -12.64 0.61
C ALA A 52 2.73 -12.69 -0.54
N ILE A 53 3.10 -13.35 -1.64
CA ILE A 53 2.19 -13.65 -2.73
C ILE A 53 1.12 -14.62 -2.19
N GLY A 54 -0.16 -14.30 -2.37
CA GLY A 54 -1.26 -15.11 -1.84
C GLY A 54 -1.58 -14.87 -0.37
N ALA A 55 -1.15 -13.74 0.22
CA ALA A 55 -1.49 -13.39 1.61
C ALA A 55 -3.00 -13.32 1.93
N ARG A 56 -3.86 -13.35 0.91
CA ARG A 56 -5.31 -13.46 1.03
C ARG A 56 -5.87 -14.29 -0.12
N ASP A 57 -6.44 -15.45 0.19
CA ASP A 57 -7.17 -16.30 -0.76
C ASP A 57 -8.54 -15.69 -1.12
N ASP A 58 -9.07 -14.82 -0.27
CA ASP A 58 -10.31 -14.07 -0.45
C ASP A 58 -10.08 -12.71 -1.16
N LEU A 59 -8.87 -12.46 -1.67
CA LEU A 59 -8.56 -11.30 -2.51
C LEU A 59 -9.13 -11.49 -3.93
N GLY A 60 -10.43 -11.79 -4.00
CA GLY A 60 -11.17 -11.91 -5.24
C GLY A 60 -11.60 -10.56 -5.77
N ARG A 61 -11.93 -10.51 -7.07
CA ARG A 61 -12.72 -9.41 -7.62
C ARG A 61 -14.01 -9.29 -6.80
N PRO A 62 -14.50 -8.08 -6.48
CA PRO A 62 -15.82 -7.95 -5.88
C PRO A 62 -16.80 -8.86 -6.60
N THR A 63 -17.52 -9.69 -5.85
CA THR A 63 -18.55 -10.59 -6.40
C THR A 63 -19.72 -9.81 -6.99
N THR A 64 -19.76 -8.49 -6.73
CA THR A 64 -20.68 -7.57 -7.35
C THR A 64 -20.43 -7.48 -8.85
N THR A 65 -21.52 -7.53 -9.59
CA THR A 65 -21.54 -7.29 -11.02
C THR A 65 -21.14 -5.84 -11.32
N PRO A 66 -20.62 -5.55 -12.53
CA PRO A 66 -20.37 -4.17 -12.95
C PRO A 66 -21.59 -3.25 -12.81
N LYS A 67 -22.80 -3.79 -12.96
CA LYS A 67 -24.06 -3.06 -12.80
C LYS A 67 -24.30 -2.66 -11.34
N GLU A 68 -24.18 -3.60 -10.41
CA GLU A 68 -24.34 -3.33 -8.97
C GLU A 68 -23.30 -2.32 -8.47
N ASN A 69 -22.05 -2.44 -8.94
CA ASN A 69 -21.00 -1.48 -8.60
C ASN A 69 -21.33 -0.06 -9.10
N LYS A 70 -21.82 0.06 -10.35
CA LYS A 70 -22.30 1.34 -10.89
C LYS A 70 -23.44 1.91 -10.05
N GLU A 71 -24.45 1.12 -9.73
CA GLU A 71 -25.61 1.59 -8.97
C GLU A 71 -25.23 2.04 -7.56
N ALA A 72 -24.35 1.29 -6.89
CA ALA A 72 -23.81 1.66 -5.58
C ALA A 72 -23.05 3.00 -5.63
N PHE A 73 -22.23 3.19 -6.66
CA PHE A 73 -21.49 4.45 -6.86
C PHE A 73 -22.42 5.65 -7.10
N MET A 74 -23.44 5.51 -7.96
CA MET A 74 -24.39 6.60 -8.23
C MET A 74 -25.21 6.97 -6.99
N LYS A 75 -25.62 5.97 -6.18
CA LYS A 75 -26.29 6.22 -4.88
C LYS A 75 -25.40 6.94 -3.88
N PHE A 76 -24.11 6.59 -3.84
CA PHE A 76 -23.14 7.26 -2.98
C PHE A 76 -23.03 8.76 -3.33
N LEU A 77 -22.90 9.08 -4.61
CA LEU A 77 -22.80 10.48 -5.07
C LEU A 77 -24.06 11.31 -4.79
N GLN A 78 -25.25 10.70 -4.77
CA GLN A 78 -26.50 11.38 -4.44
C GLN A 78 -26.72 11.63 -2.93
N ARG A 79 -25.90 11.00 -2.07
CA ARG A 79 -25.94 11.19 -0.62
C ARG A 79 -25.01 12.31 -0.12
N ILE A 80 -24.21 12.87 -1.02
CA ILE A 80 -23.38 14.07 -0.81
C ILE A 80 -24.20 15.27 -1.25
#